data_AF-A0A2T9WUF1-F1
#
_entry.id   AF-A0A2T9WUF1-F1
#
_cell.length_a   1.000
_cell.length_b   1.000
_cell.length_c   1.000
_cell.angle_alpha   90.00
_cell.angle_beta   90.00
_cell.angle_gamma   90.00
#
_symmetry.space_group_name_H-M   'P 1'
#
loop_
_entity.id
_entity.type
_entity.pdbx_description
1 polymer ?
#
loop_
_entity_poly.entity_id
_entity_poly.type
_entity_poly.pdbx_seq_one_letter_code
_entity_poly.pdbx_strand_id
1 'polypeptide(L)'
;EKGKIYAIQDTAAIAENILLAATDKNIGTCWIGSFDEESIKSLLEIPKDKNIHIIIAMGYPNEKPKESIRPNLYDIIFFEKWGNKVYKPQFYPLFKNIKNITDYFKRVFEKI
;
A
#
# COMPACT_ATOMS: atom_id res chain seq x y z
N GLU A 1 -20.28 11.17 10.83
CA GLU A 1 -19.12 10.44 11.39
C GLU A 1 -18.35 9.63 10.35
N LYS A 2 -18.97 8.67 9.66
CA LYS A 2 -18.31 7.83 8.63
C LYS A 2 -17.70 8.60 7.43
N GLY A 3 -18.28 9.74 7.05
CA GLY A 3 -17.79 10.55 5.92
C GLY A 3 -16.33 10.99 6.06
N LYS A 4 -15.83 11.23 7.28
CA LYS A 4 -14.41 11.55 7.50
C LYS A 4 -13.50 10.36 7.19
N ILE A 5 -13.92 9.15 7.59
CA ILE A 5 -13.18 7.91 7.31
C ILE A 5 -13.13 7.66 5.81
N TYR A 6 -14.25 7.82 5.11
CA TYR A 6 -14.32 7.63 3.66
C TYR A 6 -13.46 8.65 2.91
N ALA A 7 -13.49 9.93 3.32
CA ALA A 7 -12.63 10.95 2.71
C ALA A 7 -11.14 10.61 2.81
N ILE A 8 -10.69 10.09 3.96
CA ILE A 8 -9.31 9.64 4.15
C ILE A 8 -8.99 8.44 3.25
N GLN A 9 -9.88 7.44 3.21
CA GLN A 9 -9.70 6.23 2.40
C GLN A 9 -9.66 6.55 0.89
N ASP A 10 -10.58 7.39 0.42
CA ASP A 10 -10.65 7.83 -0.98
C ASP A 10 -9.40 8.61 -1.37
N THR A 11 -8.96 9.55 -0.52
CA THR A 11 -7.74 10.32 -0.77
C THR A 11 -6.51 9.42 -0.80
N ALA A 12 -6.42 8.43 0.08
CA ALA A 12 -5.33 7.48 0.10
C ALA A 12 -5.30 6.59 -1.16
N ALA A 13 -6.46 6.10 -1.61
CA ALA A 13 -6.57 5.32 -2.84
C ALA A 13 -6.21 6.14 -4.09
N ILE A 14 -6.65 7.40 -4.16
CA ILE A 14 -6.30 8.32 -5.24
C ILE A 14 -4.79 8.60 -5.26
N ALA A 15 -4.19 8.85 -4.09
CA ALA A 15 -2.76 9.07 -3.98
C ALA A 15 -1.96 7.87 -4.51
N GLU A 16 -2.32 6.65 -4.10
CA GLU A 16 -1.65 5.44 -4.60
C GLU A 16 -1.78 5.29 -6.12
N ASN A 17 -2.95 5.58 -6.69
CA ASN A 17 -3.13 5.57 -8.15
C ASN A 17 -2.23 6.59 -8.86
N ILE A 18 -2.04 7.79 -8.28
CA ILE A 18 -1.10 8.80 -8.80
C ILE A 18 0.34 8.27 -8.74
N LEU A 19 0.75 7.68 -7.62
CA LEU A 19 2.08 7.11 -7.43
C LEU A 19 2.39 6.01 -8.46
N LEU A 20 1.43 5.10 -8.70
CA LEU A 20 1.55 4.03 -9.70
C LEU A 20 1.64 4.60 -11.13
N ALA A 21 0.78 5.55 -11.48
CA ALA A 21 0.81 6.18 -12.81
C ALA A 21 2.08 7.00 -13.06
N ALA A 22 2.59 7.69 -12.04
CA ALA A 22 3.87 8.38 -12.11
C ALA A 22 5.03 7.39 -12.32
N THR A 23 5.02 6.28 -11.57
CA THR A 23 6.04 5.22 -11.68
C THR A 23 6.08 4.62 -13.10
N ASP A 24 4.92 4.34 -13.70
CA ASP A 24 4.81 3.87 -15.11
C ASP A 24 5.47 4.85 -16.10
N LYS A 25 5.45 6.14 -15.79
CA LYS A 25 6.09 7.21 -16.58
C LYS A 25 7.54 7.50 -16.18
N ASN A 26 8.16 6.65 -15.35
CA ASN A 26 9.50 6.86 -14.79
C ASN A 26 9.64 8.18 -13.98
N ILE A 27 8.54 8.62 -13.37
CA ILE A 27 8.53 9.76 -12.43
C ILE A 27 8.62 9.19 -11.02
N GLY A 28 9.65 9.61 -10.28
CA GLY A 28 9.81 9.28 -8.86
C GLY A 28 8.82 10.07 -8.02
N THR A 29 8.33 9.46 -6.94
CA THR A 29 7.33 10.05 -6.05
C THR A 29 7.66 9.81 -4.58
N CYS A 30 7.18 10.69 -3.70
CA CYS A 30 7.28 10.52 -2.25
C CYS A 30 5.96 10.91 -1.58
N TRP A 31 5.38 9.96 -0.82
CA TRP A 31 4.23 10.19 0.05
C TRP A 31 4.70 10.89 1.33
N ILE A 32 4.27 12.14 1.53
CA ILE A 32 4.62 12.93 2.72
C ILE A 32 3.36 13.04 3.61
N GLY A 33 3.35 12.27 4.69
CA GLY A 33 2.29 12.29 5.71
C GLY A 33 2.63 13.10 6.97
N SER A 34 3.87 13.57 7.11
CA SER A 34 4.33 14.37 8.23
C SER A 34 4.65 15.78 7.75
N PHE A 35 3.75 16.72 8.00
CA PHE A 35 3.89 18.13 7.66
C PHE A 35 3.04 19.00 8.61
N ASP A 36 3.34 20.28 8.69
CA ASP A 36 2.52 21.26 9.41
C ASP A 36 1.35 21.70 8.52
N GLU A 37 0.17 21.12 8.76
CA GLU A 37 -1.03 21.41 8.00
C GLU A 37 -1.48 22.88 8.10
N GLU A 38 -1.34 23.51 9.27
CA GLU A 38 -1.79 24.90 9.45
C GLU A 38 -0.89 25.88 8.72
N SER A 39 0.44 25.64 8.73
CA SER A 39 1.37 26.42 7.92
C SER A 39 1.07 26.32 6.43
N ILE A 40 0.75 25.11 5.91
CA ILE A 40 0.39 24.92 4.50
C ILE A 40 -0.95 25.59 4.17
N LYS A 41 -1.95 25.47 5.05
CA LYS A 41 -3.25 26.14 4.85
C LYS A 41 -3.10 27.65 4.77
N SER A 42 -2.30 28.23 5.66
CA SER A 42 -2.00 29.67 5.65
C SER A 42 -1.30 30.09 4.36
N LEU A 43 -0.25 29.35 3.96
CA LEU A 43 0.55 29.65 2.78
C LEU A 43 -0.25 29.57 1.47
N LEU A 44 -1.15 28.59 1.35
CA LEU A 44 -1.93 28.33 0.14
C LEU A 44 -3.36 28.87 0.20
N GLU A 45 -3.68 29.67 1.23
CA GLU A 45 -5.02 30.24 1.47
C GLU A 45 -6.14 29.18 1.48
N ILE A 46 -5.85 27.98 1.99
CA ILE A 46 -6.82 26.89 2.07
C ILE A 46 -7.79 27.15 3.24
N PRO A 47 -9.11 27.06 3.02
CA PRO A 47 -10.10 27.25 4.09
C PRO A 47 -9.91 26.30 5.27
N LYS A 48 -10.16 26.81 6.48
CA LYS A 48 -9.96 26.06 7.74
C LYS A 48 -10.83 24.80 7.86
N ASP A 49 -11.95 24.72 7.14
CA ASP A 49 -12.85 23.57 7.14
C ASP A 49 -12.37 22.42 6.23
N LYS A 50 -11.30 22.60 5.46
CA LYS A 50 -10.69 21.56 4.63
C LYS A 50 -9.57 20.85 5.39
N ASN A 51 -9.40 19.56 5.09
CA ASN A 51 -8.32 18.76 5.63
C ASN A 51 -7.32 18.45 4.51
N ILE A 52 -6.04 18.57 4.80
CA ILE A 52 -4.96 18.14 3.90
C ILE A 52 -4.50 16.78 4.41
N HIS A 53 -4.76 15.72 3.64
CA HIS A 53 -4.45 14.36 4.07
C HIS A 53 -3.03 13.91 3.69
N ILE A 54 -2.48 14.43 2.60
CA ILE A 54 -1.21 14.00 2.03
C ILE A 54 -0.61 15.10 1.15
N ILE A 55 0.72 15.20 1.13
CA ILE A 55 1.49 15.89 0.09
C ILE A 55 2.25 14.86 -0.73
N ILE A 56 2.23 14.97 -2.06
CA ILE A 56 2.99 14.10 -2.96
C ILE A 56 4.08 14.94 -3.62
N ALA A 57 5.35 14.65 -3.33
CA ALA A 57 6.46 15.18 -4.11
C ALA A 57 6.66 14.30 -5.35
N MET A 58 6.92 14.91 -6.51
CA MET A 58 7.15 14.20 -7.76
C MET A 58 8.28 14.84 -8.57
N GLY A 59 9.03 14.02 -9.32
CA GLY A 59 10.07 14.52 -10.21
C GLY A 59 10.84 13.41 -10.91
N TYR A 60 11.77 13.79 -11.77
CA TYR A 60 12.67 12.81 -12.39
C TYR A 60 13.72 12.34 -11.37
N PRO A 61 13.79 11.03 -11.08
CA PRO A 61 14.66 10.52 -10.03
C PRO A 61 16.13 10.68 -10.42
N ASN A 62 16.94 11.22 -9.51
CA ASN A 62 18.41 11.28 -9.66
C ASN A 62 19.12 10.14 -8.90
N GLU A 63 18.36 9.28 -8.23
CA GLU A 63 18.86 8.16 -7.45
C GLU A 63 17.90 6.96 -7.53
N LYS A 64 18.39 5.77 -7.18
CA LYS A 64 17.60 4.55 -7.04
C LYS A 64 17.76 4.02 -5.61
N PRO A 65 16.82 4.34 -4.70
CA PRO A 65 16.91 3.85 -3.34
C PRO A 65 16.76 2.33 -3.30
N LYS A 66 17.32 1.71 -2.26
CA LYS A 66 17.10 0.29 -1.99
C LYS A 66 15.62 0.06 -1.67
N GLU A 67 15.07 -1.05 -2.16
CA GLU A 67 13.71 -1.45 -1.83
C GLU A 67 13.51 -1.60 -0.32
N SER A 68 12.35 -1.17 0.17
CA SER A 68 11.97 -1.34 1.56
C SER A 68 11.74 -2.82 1.88
N ILE A 69 12.19 -3.24 3.06
CA ILE A 69 11.93 -4.60 3.55
C ILE A 69 10.46 -4.68 3.94
N ARG A 70 9.70 -5.53 3.24
CA ARG A 70 8.32 -5.84 3.58
C ARG A 70 8.26 -7.13 4.40
N PRO A 71 7.36 -7.24 5.40
CA PRO A 71 7.14 -8.50 6.10
C PRO A 71 6.70 -9.58 5.10
N ASN A 72 6.92 -10.85 5.44
CA ASN A 72 6.40 -11.94 4.63
C ASN A 72 4.87 -11.86 4.62
N LEU A 73 4.23 -12.14 3.48
CA LEU A 73 2.78 -12.11 3.35
C LEU A 73 2.10 -12.99 4.41
N TYR A 74 2.65 -14.18 4.70
CA TYR A 74 2.11 -15.11 5.69
C TYR A 74 2.20 -14.61 7.13
N ASP A 75 2.96 -13.55 7.39
CA ASP A 75 3.04 -12.94 8.71
C ASP A 75 1.86 -12.02 9.02
N ILE A 76 1.25 -11.45 7.98
CA ILE A 76 0.26 -10.36 8.09
C ILE A 76 -1.15 -10.74 7.60
N ILE A 77 -1.33 -11.91 6.99
CA ILE A 77 -2.65 -12.39 6.58
C ILE A 77 -3.25 -13.34 7.63
N PHE A 78 -4.59 -13.31 7.74
CA PHE A 78 -5.37 -14.23 8.56
C PHE A 78 -6.49 -14.84 7.72
N PHE A 79 -6.73 -16.14 7.89
CA PHE A 79 -7.75 -16.88 7.16
C PHE A 79 -9.01 -17.04 8.00
N GLU A 80 -10.16 -16.66 7.44
CA GLU A 80 -11.51 -16.74 8.04
C GLU A 80 -11.72 -15.90 9.31
N LYS A 81 -10.77 -15.88 10.23
CA LYS A 81 -10.85 -15.25 11.56
C LYS A 81 -9.55 -14.52 11.88
N TRP A 82 -9.66 -13.38 12.57
CA TRP A 82 -8.52 -12.63 13.07
C TRP A 82 -7.60 -13.52 13.92
N GLY A 83 -6.28 -13.44 13.70
CA GLY A 83 -5.29 -14.25 14.41
C GLY A 83 -5.11 -15.68 13.87
N ASN A 84 -6.00 -16.18 13.00
CA ASN A 84 -5.86 -17.52 12.45
C ASN A 84 -4.91 -17.53 11.24
N LYS A 85 -3.67 -17.97 11.46
CA LYS A 85 -2.67 -18.18 10.38
C LYS A 85 -2.82 -19.53 9.65
N VAL A 86 -3.72 -20.41 10.09
CA VAL A 86 -3.89 -21.73 9.49
C VAL A 86 -4.65 -21.62 8.17
N TYR A 87 -3.94 -21.82 7.07
CA TYR A 87 -4.53 -21.94 5.74
C TYR A 87 -5.23 -23.29 5.60
N LYS A 88 -6.56 -23.28 5.38
CA LYS A 88 -7.33 -24.47 4.99
C LYS A 88 -7.80 -24.29 3.54
N PRO A 89 -7.20 -24.97 2.55
CA PRO A 89 -7.42 -24.71 1.11
C PRO A 89 -8.82 -25.08 0.57
N GLN A 90 -9.78 -25.35 1.42
CA GLN A 90 -11.02 -26.03 1.07
C GLN A 90 -12.07 -25.17 0.34
N PHE A 91 -11.82 -23.88 0.07
CA PHE A 91 -12.86 -22.97 -0.42
C PHE A 91 -12.50 -21.91 -1.48
N TYR A 92 -11.42 -22.02 -2.27
CA TYR A 92 -11.15 -21.03 -3.35
C TYR A 92 -10.85 -21.65 -4.74
N PRO A 93 -11.58 -21.27 -5.81
CA PRO A 93 -11.41 -21.83 -7.16
C PRO A 93 -10.32 -21.17 -8.02
N LEU A 94 -9.62 -20.12 -7.54
CA LEU A 94 -8.56 -19.41 -8.31
C LEU A 94 -7.33 -20.25 -8.66
N PHE A 95 -7.31 -21.50 -8.19
CA PHE A 95 -6.11 -22.30 -8.08
C PHE A 95 -6.28 -23.70 -8.70
N LYS A 96 -7.28 -23.89 -9.56
CA LYS A 96 -7.49 -25.16 -10.29
C LYS A 96 -6.30 -25.65 -11.14
N ASN A 97 -5.27 -24.83 -11.33
CA ASN A 97 -3.98 -25.22 -11.94
C ASN A 97 -2.76 -25.11 -10.98
N ILE A 98 -2.93 -25.29 -9.67
CA ILE A 98 -1.81 -25.50 -8.72
C ILE A 98 -1.24 -26.91 -8.86
N LYS A 99 -0.48 -27.20 -9.91
CA LYS A 99 0.60 -28.20 -9.76
C LYS A 99 1.89 -27.53 -9.31
N ASN A 100 2.18 -26.34 -9.84
CA ASN A 100 3.47 -25.68 -9.65
C ASN A 100 3.64 -24.97 -8.30
N ILE A 101 2.55 -24.59 -7.63
CA ILE A 101 2.62 -23.83 -6.37
C ILE A 101 2.88 -24.74 -5.16
N THR A 102 2.32 -25.94 -5.13
CA THR A 102 2.63 -26.93 -4.09
C THR A 102 4.09 -27.34 -4.13
N ASP A 103 4.64 -27.52 -5.34
CA ASP A 103 6.07 -27.80 -5.53
C ASP A 103 6.96 -26.60 -5.15
N TYR A 104 6.50 -25.38 -5.40
CA TYR A 104 7.16 -24.16 -4.94
C TYR A 104 7.25 -24.10 -3.42
N PHE A 105 6.13 -24.33 -2.71
CA PHE A 105 6.13 -24.33 -1.25
C PHE A 105 6.99 -25.47 -0.68
N LYS A 106 6.91 -26.68 -1.25
CA LYS A 106 7.79 -27.79 -0.85
C LYS A 106 9.26 -27.43 -0.96
N ARG A 107 9.68 -26.83 -2.09
CA ARG A 107 11.07 -26.38 -2.31
C ARG A 107 11.53 -25.30 -1.34
N VAL A 108 10.63 -24.41 -0.93
CA VAL A 108 10.96 -23.32 0.00
C VAL A 108 11.08 -23.84 1.43
N PHE A 109 10.22 -24.77 1.84
CA PHE A 109 10.25 -25.34 3.19
C PHE A 109 11.30 -26.45 3.38
N GLU A 110 11.73 -27.16 2.33
CA GLU A 110 12.83 -28.14 2.42
C GLU A 110 14.24 -27.51 2.40
N LYS A 111 14.35 -26.20 2.13
CA LYS A 111 15.63 -25.46 2.09
C LYS A 111 15.93 -24.64 3.35
N ILE A 112 15.08 -24.74 4.37
CA ILE A 112 15.29 -24.21 5.72
C ILE A 112 15.56 -25.40 6.64
#